data_AF-A0A849S1P6-F1
#
_entry.id   AF-A0A849S1P6-F1
#
_cell.length_a   1.000
_cell.length_b   1.000
_cell.length_c   1.000
_cell.angle_alpha   90.00
_cell.angle_beta   90.00
_cell.angle_gamma   90.00
#
_symmetry.space_group_name_H-M   'P 1'
#
loop_
_entity.id
_entity.type
_entity.pdbx_description
1 polymer ?
#
loop_
_entity_poly.entity_id
_entity_poly.type
_entity_poly.pdbx_seq_one_letter_code
_entity_poly.pdbx_strand_id
1 'polypeptide(L)'
;MGLVVKLICIKGVLQGREFPINNKVLHIGADAGNDLIIPNDNYVSRNHAVIQTNGDKLQLIDLKSRNGTLINNTPLVNPIRANLSPQPPVYP
;
A
#
# COMPACT_ATOMS: atom_id res chain seq x y z
N MET A 1 0.42 -2.69 23.49
CA MET A 1 0.22 -3.87 22.61
C MET A 1 0.26 -3.32 21.19
N GLY A 2 1.28 -3.65 20.39
CA GLY A 2 1.49 -3.02 19.09
C GLY A 2 0.42 -3.42 18.07
N LEU A 3 0.01 -2.48 17.22
CA LEU A 3 -0.91 -2.75 16.12
C LEU A 3 -0.24 -3.74 15.14
N VAL A 4 -0.73 -4.98 15.08
CA VAL A 4 -0.30 -5.96 14.08
C VAL A 4 -1.23 -5.86 12.88
N VAL A 5 -0.76 -5.22 11.80
CA VAL A 5 -1.52 -5.09 10.54
C VAL A 5 -0.79 -5.84 9.44
N LYS A 6 -1.55 -6.43 8.53
CA LYS A 6 -1.04 -6.96 7.26
C LYS A 6 -1.80 -6.35 6.10
N LEU A 7 -1.08 -6.07 5.02
CA LEU A 7 -1.66 -5.76 3.72
C LEU A 7 -1.88 -7.09 2.98
N ILE A 8 -3.08 -7.30 2.44
CA ILE A 8 -3.43 -8.51 1.71
C ILE A 8 -3.75 -8.12 0.27
N CYS A 9 -3.08 -8.77 -0.68
CA CYS A 9 -3.36 -8.58 -2.10
C CYS A 9 -4.59 -9.39 -2.51
N ILE A 10 -5.69 -8.72 -2.84
CA ILE A 10 -6.96 -9.39 -3.18
C ILE A 10 -7.08 -9.79 -4.65
N LYS A 11 -6.31 -9.16 -5.55
CA LYS A 11 -6.33 -9.39 -7.01
C LYS A 11 -4.96 -9.11 -7.63
N GLY A 12 -4.75 -9.58 -8.86
CA GLY A 12 -3.54 -9.34 -9.65
C GLY A 12 -2.44 -10.38 -9.40
N VAL A 13 -1.23 -10.10 -9.89
CA VAL A 13 -0.09 -11.06 -9.88
C VAL A 13 0.37 -11.47 -8.47
N LEU A 14 -0.01 -10.70 -7.44
CA LEU A 14 0.30 -10.97 -6.04
C LEU A 14 -0.90 -11.50 -5.26
N GLN A 15 -2.00 -11.89 -5.91
CA GLN A 15 -3.22 -12.33 -5.22
C GLN A 15 -2.92 -13.40 -4.16
N GLY A 16 -3.50 -13.21 -2.96
CA GLY A 16 -3.32 -14.07 -1.80
C GLY A 16 -2.02 -13.82 -1.02
N ARG A 17 -1.10 -13.00 -1.52
CA ARG A 17 0.10 -12.61 -0.75
C ARG A 17 -0.25 -11.64 0.36
N GLU A 18 0.46 -11.81 1.47
CA GLU A 18 0.32 -10.97 2.66
C GLU A 18 1.66 -10.29 2.96
N PHE A 19 1.59 -9.02 3.32
CA PHE A 19 2.74 -8.19 3.68
C PHE A 19 2.53 -7.63 5.08
N PRO A 20 3.25 -8.12 6.10
CA PRO A 20 3.13 -7.61 7.46
C PRO A 20 3.68 -6.20 7.55
N ILE A 21 2.97 -5.33 8.28
CA ILE A 21 3.35 -3.93 8.52
C ILE A 21 3.81 -3.82 9.97
N ASN A 22 5.10 -4.05 10.20
CA ASN A 22 5.68 -4.20 11.54
C ASN A 22 6.43 -2.93 11.99
N ASN A 23 5.71 -1.83 12.22
CA ASN A 23 6.31 -0.54 12.63
C ASN A 23 7.41 -0.01 11.68
N LYS A 24 7.31 -0.34 10.39
CA LYS A 24 8.25 0.05 9.34
C LYS A 24 7.50 0.71 8.20
N VAL A 25 8.24 1.46 7.39
CA VAL A 25 7.75 1.95 6.09
C VAL A 25 7.80 0.78 5.12
N LEU A 26 6.64 0.43 4.54
CA LEU A 26 6.49 -0.55 3.48
C LEU A 26 6.48 0.19 2.14
N HIS A 27 7.49 -0.04 1.32
CA HIS A 27 7.62 0.53 -0.02
C HIS A 27 6.89 -0.32 -1.05
N ILE A 28 6.12 0.34 -1.92
CA ILE A 28 5.34 -0.27 -2.99
C ILE A 28 5.77 0.32 -4.34
N GLY A 29 6.05 -0.54 -5.31
CA GLY A 29 6.36 -0.10 -6.66
C GLY A 29 6.79 -1.22 -7.61
N ALA A 30 7.10 -0.85 -8.84
CA ALA A 30 7.55 -1.79 -9.87
C ALA A 30 9.05 -2.09 -9.81
N ASP A 31 9.83 -1.24 -9.12
CA ASP A 31 11.27 -1.44 -8.98
C ASP A 31 11.59 -2.54 -7.98
N ALA A 32 12.68 -3.28 -8.23
CA ALA A 32 13.07 -4.42 -7.42
C ALA A 32 13.53 -4.05 -6.00
N GLY A 33 13.79 -2.76 -5.73
CA GLY A 33 14.16 -2.27 -4.40
C GLY A 33 12.98 -2.07 -3.43
N ASN A 34 11.74 -2.29 -3.85
CA ASN A 34 10.56 -2.14 -2.98
C ASN A 34 10.29 -3.39 -2.14
N ASP A 35 9.58 -3.25 -1.02
CA ASP A 35 9.14 -4.37 -0.19
C ASP A 35 8.00 -5.17 -0.88
N LEU A 36 7.06 -4.44 -1.50
CA LEU A 36 5.98 -4.98 -2.30
C LEU A 36 6.23 -4.61 -3.76
N ILE A 37 6.70 -5.61 -4.51
CA ILE A 37 7.12 -5.45 -5.91
C ILE A 37 5.99 -5.92 -6.83
N ILE A 38 5.50 -5.02 -7.68
CA ILE A 38 4.54 -5.32 -8.76
C ILE A 38 5.27 -5.15 -10.11
N PRO A 39 6.00 -6.16 -10.58
CA PRO A 39 6.84 -6.02 -11.78
C PRO A 39 5.98 -6.00 -13.05
N ASN A 40 6.50 -5.38 -14.11
CA ASN A 40 5.91 -5.35 -15.45
C ASN A 40 4.50 -4.75 -15.54
N ASP A 41 4.10 -3.93 -14.57
CA ASP A 41 2.84 -3.21 -14.60
C ASP A 41 3.08 -1.74 -15.00
N ASN A 42 2.59 -1.35 -16.18
CA ASN A 42 2.72 0.02 -16.71
C ASN A 42 1.92 1.05 -15.89
N TYR A 43 0.98 0.61 -15.05
CA TYR A 43 0.24 1.48 -14.15
C TYR A 43 1.02 1.78 -12.87
N VAL A 44 1.99 0.94 -12.51
CA VAL A 44 2.76 1.06 -11.27
C VAL A 44 4.10 1.77 -11.52
N SER A 45 4.27 2.97 -10.95
CA SER A 45 5.57 3.64 -10.90
C SER A 45 6.65 2.79 -10.21
N ARG A 46 7.93 3.03 -10.58
CA ARG A 46 9.11 2.42 -9.92
C ARG A 46 9.07 2.54 -8.40
N ASN A 47 8.84 3.76 -7.90
CA ASN A 47 8.52 4.05 -6.50
C ASN A 47 7.12 4.67 -6.51
N HIS A 48 6.09 3.91 -6.14
CA HIS A 48 4.70 4.31 -6.34
C HIS A 48 4.11 4.93 -5.09
N ALA A 49 4.17 4.19 -3.98
CA ALA A 49 3.57 4.60 -2.72
C ALA A 49 4.35 3.98 -1.55
N VAL A 50 4.12 4.52 -0.37
CA VAL A 50 4.55 3.92 0.88
C VAL A 50 3.37 3.80 1.84
N ILE A 51 3.38 2.73 2.62
CA ILE A 51 2.53 2.61 3.79
C ILE A 51 3.42 2.68 5.02
N GLN A 52 3.09 3.57 5.96
CA GLN A 52 3.83 3.72 7.19
C GLN A 52 2.90 3.73 8.40
N THR A 53 3.41 3.25 9.52
CA THR A 53 2.78 3.38 10.83
C THR A 53 3.28 4.64 11.52
N ASN A 54 2.37 5.46 12.04
CA ASN A 54 2.67 6.59 12.91
C ASN A 54 1.91 6.42 14.23
N GLY A 55 2.55 5.83 15.23
CA GLY A 55 1.89 5.35 16.44
C GLY A 55 0.85 4.28 16.09
N ASP A 56 -0.39 4.49 16.51
CA ASP A 56 -1.52 3.59 16.24
C ASP A 56 -2.23 3.86 14.90
N LYS A 57 -1.70 4.77 14.09
CA LYS A 57 -2.28 5.14 12.79
C LYS A 57 -1.51 4.53 11.65
N LEU A 58 -2.23 3.96 10.69
CA LEU A 58 -1.68 3.55 9.40
C LEU A 58 -1.89 4.68 8.39
N GLN A 59 -0.87 5.00 7.61
CA GLN A 59 -0.94 6.05 6.60
C GLN A 59 -0.42 5.55 5.26
N LEU A 60 -1.20 5.77 4.21
CA LEU A 60 -0.78 5.61 2.81
C LEU A 60 -0.30 6.96 2.28
N ILE A 61 0.84 6.97 1.59
CA ILE A 61 1.40 8.15 0.93
C ILE A 61 1.75 7.76 -0.49
N ASP A 62 1.14 8.42 -1.47
CA ASP A 62 1.53 8.31 -2.87
C ASP A 62 2.80 9.15 -3.11
N LEU A 63 3.77 8.57 -3.82
CA LEU A 63 5.08 9.20 -4.09
C LEU A 63 5.09 9.99 -5.41
N LYS A 64 3.98 10.65 -5.74
CA LYS A 64 3.74 11.31 -7.03
C LYS A 64 3.81 10.29 -8.18
N SER A 65 3.10 9.19 -8.02
CA SER A 65 3.04 8.14 -9.03
C SER A 65 2.39 8.66 -10.33
N ARG A 66 2.67 8.00 -11.46
CA ARG A 66 2.18 8.46 -12.77
C ARG A 66 0.67 8.41 -12.89
N ASN A 67 0.04 7.37 -12.33
CA ASN A 67 -1.40 7.12 -12.45
C ASN A 67 -2.16 7.42 -11.16
N GLY A 68 -1.45 7.85 -10.10
CA GLY A 68 -2.01 8.09 -8.78
C GLY A 68 -2.36 6.81 -8.03
N THR A 69 -2.71 7.01 -6.76
CA THR A 69 -3.21 5.96 -5.87
C THR A 69 -4.68 6.20 -5.57
N LEU A 70 -5.48 5.12 -5.50
CA LEU A 70 -6.89 5.17 -5.12
C LEU A 70 -7.11 4.51 -3.77
N ILE A 71 -8.04 5.05 -2.98
CA ILE A 71 -8.54 4.46 -1.74
C ILE A 71 -10.04 4.34 -1.87
N ASN A 72 -10.58 3.12 -1.71
CA ASN A 72 -12.02 2.84 -1.85
C ASN A 72 -12.59 3.45 -3.14
N ASN A 73 -11.89 3.20 -4.27
CA ASN A 73 -12.22 3.73 -5.61
C ASN A 73 -12.20 5.26 -5.75
N THR A 74 -11.72 5.99 -4.75
CA THR A 74 -11.57 7.45 -4.79
C THR A 74 -10.10 7.82 -5.00
N PRO A 75 -9.76 8.66 -5.99
CA PRO A 75 -8.40 9.15 -6.17
C PRO A 75 -7.89 9.90 -4.94
N LEU A 76 -6.65 9.61 -4.55
CA LEU A 76 -5.99 10.32 -3.47
C LEU A 76 -5.47 11.67 -3.97
N VAL A 77 -6.27 12.72 -3.79
CA VAL A 77 -5.95 14.09 -4.22
C VAL A 77 -5.65 15.00 -3.04
N ASN A 78 -4.60 15.80 -3.18
CA ASN A 78 -4.09 16.85 -2.31
C ASN A 78 -4.69 16.95 -0.86
N PRO A 79 -3.97 16.51 0.19
CA PRO A 79 -2.63 15.95 0.15
C PRO A 79 -2.66 14.52 -0.40
N ILE A 80 -1.60 14.09 -1.08
CA ILE A 80 -1.46 12.72 -1.64
C ILE A 80 -1.14 11.68 -0.54
N ARG A 81 -1.82 11.80 0.61
CA ARG A 81 -1.70 10.93 1.79
C ARG A 81 -3.06 10.76 2.48
N ALA A 82 -3.31 9.58 3.02
CA ALA A 82 -4.52 9.29 3.76
C ALA A 82 -4.28 8.32 4.90
N ASN A 83 -5.06 8.48 5.98
CA ASN A 83 -5.07 7.50 7.06
C ASN A 83 -5.89 6.29 6.61
N LEU A 84 -5.34 5.11 6.85
CA LEU A 84 -5.99 3.83 6.59
C LEU A 84 -6.59 3.29 7.88
N SER A 85 -7.83 2.82 7.79
CA SER A 85 -8.44 1.99 8.81
C SER A 85 -8.31 0.52 8.39
N PRO A 86 -7.88 -0.38 9.29
CA PRO A 86 -7.92 -1.82 9.02
C PRO A 86 -9.31 -2.24 8.53
N GLN A 87 -9.35 -2.96 7.42
CA GLN A 87 -10.59 -3.54 6.92
C GLN A 87 -10.82 -4.90 7.59
N PRO A 88 -12.08 -5.31 7.80
CA PRO A 88 -12.37 -6.68 8.20
C PRO A 88 -11.78 -7.67 7.17
N PRO A 89 -11.46 -8.91 7.58
CA PRO A 89 -11.00 -9.94 6.65
C PRO A 89 -11.97 -10.08 5.48
N VAL A 90 -11.45 -10.03 4.26
CA VAL A 90 -12.23 -10.34 3.06
C VAL A 90 -12.36 -11.86 2.99
N TYR A 91 -13.52 -12.39 3.34
CA TYR A 91 -13.83 -13.81 3.16
C TYR A 91 -14.09 -14.10 1.68
N PRO A 92 -13.65 -15.27 1.17
CA PRO A 92 -13.91 -15.68 -0.22
C PRO A 92 -15.40 -15.86 -0.52
#